data_AF-A0A9W8ET59-F1
#
_entry.id   AF-A0A9W8ET59-F1
#
_cell.length_a   1.000
_cell.length_b   1.000
_cell.length_c   1.000
_cell.angle_alpha   90.00
_cell.angle_beta   90.00
_cell.angle_gamma   90.00
#
_symmetry.space_group_name_H-M   'P 1'
#
loop_
_entity.id
_entity.type
_entity.pdbx_description
1 polymer ?
#
loop_
_entity_poly.entity_id
_entity_poly.type
_entity_poly.pdbx_seq_one_letter_code
_entity_poly.pdbx_strand_id
1 'polypeptide(L)'
;MSGNNPFNSRSDDGGGSITDRDGSPSSDELKGKRLSSSSGSILPAPERADEPDMSFGEPLHVSVTRGTSRFKSIQRTYSKPLTLDEEEEMMAGDGSAFDLTTWLSGRQQQQGPPFATRVGLVFNELSVYGDNVGDRHIATLATPFWKLAKFAMHGFGIPKLMSKSGDKHRLLLKNMSGVVEDGEMLLVLGRPGAGCSTLLRVLGNHRKTYRRIDGSVSYGGLTPEEVAKSYRGQVAYNAEEDMHHPTLTVRQTLDFAIRCKMPSTRMLKDRSGYKVEFLDTLLDMYGLAGCADTIVGNAFLRGVSGGERKRVSIAEQVASGASVDVWDGSTRGLDSSSALDYVRSLRITTDVLRKSTVVSIYQASENIYELFDKVMVVDEGRQLYFGPVSGAVAYFESLGIQKPLRQTTADFLTGVTQLGERRIVPGFEDRAPRSAEDFERMWIESTHRSIVMQQVSAFEKQVQEDARGHEIREFVDQTKMGAESNRLRRRSPYTSTIPYQFIQLFRRETAIMWGSRYTLAFRTAYQLIFAAIVGALFNQLPETTDGAFLRSGVLFFALLFSRRTG
;
A
#
# COMPACT_ATOMS: atom_id res chain seq x y z
N MET A 1 -26.87 -56.78 -67.07
CA MET A 1 -28.10 -57.41 -67.61
C MET A 1 -28.88 -58.04 -66.45
N SER A 2 -30.15 -58.41 -66.66
CA SER A 2 -31.03 -59.13 -65.72
C SER A 2 -30.40 -60.45 -65.21
N GLY A 3 -30.76 -61.04 -64.06
CA GLY A 3 -31.71 -60.66 -63.00
C GLY A 3 -32.44 -61.87 -62.38
N ASN A 4 -33.43 -61.62 -61.51
CA ASN A 4 -34.47 -62.53 -60.97
C ASN A 4 -34.18 -63.64 -59.91
N ASN A 5 -34.91 -63.47 -58.79
CA ASN A 5 -35.65 -64.43 -57.93
C ASN A 5 -36.30 -65.64 -58.67
N PRO A 6 -36.67 -66.77 -58.01
CA PRO A 6 -37.72 -66.85 -56.95
C PRO A 6 -37.41 -67.82 -55.75
N PHE A 7 -38.17 -68.00 -54.66
CA PHE A 7 -39.53 -67.62 -54.15
C PHE A 7 -40.67 -68.70 -54.20
N ASN A 8 -40.87 -69.47 -53.10
CA ASN A 8 -42.13 -70.03 -52.52
C ASN A 8 -41.79 -71.08 -51.41
N SER A 9 -42.37 -71.10 -50.20
CA SER A 9 -43.76 -71.41 -49.72
C SER A 9 -44.06 -72.94 -49.67
N ARG A 10 -44.82 -73.52 -48.72
CA ARG A 10 -45.78 -72.96 -47.72
C ARG A 10 -46.18 -74.04 -46.68
N SER A 11 -46.72 -73.60 -45.52
CA SER A 11 -47.71 -74.28 -44.63
C SER A 11 -47.39 -75.64 -43.97
N ASP A 12 -47.89 -76.02 -42.79
CA ASP A 12 -48.47 -75.41 -41.54
C ASP A 12 -48.60 -76.62 -40.55
N ASP A 13 -48.82 -76.60 -39.22
CA ASP A 13 -49.13 -75.61 -38.16
C ASP A 13 -48.40 -76.12 -36.85
N GLY A 14 -48.73 -75.88 -35.56
CA GLY A 14 -49.76 -75.09 -34.89
C GLY A 14 -49.81 -75.29 -33.35
N GLY A 15 -49.71 -74.19 -32.57
CA GLY A 15 -49.83 -74.14 -31.10
C GLY A 15 -48.61 -74.63 -30.30
N GLY A 16 -48.27 -74.10 -29.11
CA GLY A 16 -48.82 -72.99 -28.30
C GLY A 16 -48.39 -73.16 -26.83
N SER A 17 -48.08 -72.14 -26.02
CA SER A 17 -48.10 -70.69 -26.23
C SER A 17 -47.23 -69.94 -25.19
N ILE A 18 -46.51 -68.89 -25.63
CA ILE A 18 -46.33 -67.57 -24.94
C ILE A 18 -45.86 -67.61 -23.45
N THR A 19 -44.69 -67.10 -23.06
CA THR A 19 -44.05 -65.84 -23.50
C THR A 19 -42.51 -65.95 -23.55
N ASP A 20 -41.94 -65.29 -24.55
CA ASP A 20 -40.61 -64.69 -24.72
C ASP A 20 -39.62 -64.66 -23.50
N ARG A 21 -38.31 -64.91 -23.64
CA ARG A 21 -37.48 -65.17 -24.85
C ARG A 21 -36.13 -65.84 -24.51
N ASP A 22 -35.77 -66.91 -25.22
CA ASP A 22 -34.38 -67.32 -25.49
C ASP A 22 -33.70 -66.33 -26.48
N GLY A 23 -32.43 -66.40 -26.87
CA GLY A 23 -31.33 -67.37 -26.70
C GLY A 23 -30.08 -66.80 -27.43
N SER A 24 -28.83 -67.13 -27.11
CA SER A 24 -28.17 -68.46 -27.15
C SER A 24 -27.65 -68.81 -28.58
N PRO A 25 -26.70 -69.76 -28.80
CA PRO A 25 -25.49 -69.44 -29.57
C PRO A 25 -25.21 -70.43 -30.73
N SER A 26 -23.91 -70.74 -30.99
CA SER A 26 -23.35 -71.75 -31.92
C SER A 26 -23.21 -71.31 -33.40
N SER A 27 -22.24 -71.78 -34.20
CA SER A 27 -21.09 -72.69 -33.91
C SER A 27 -19.85 -72.41 -34.78
N ASP A 28 -18.69 -72.79 -34.25
CA ASP A 28 -17.34 -72.83 -34.84
C ASP A 28 -17.18 -73.54 -36.20
N GLU A 29 -16.11 -73.18 -36.95
CA GLU A 29 -14.99 -74.13 -37.14
C GLU A 29 -13.62 -73.48 -37.50
N LEU A 30 -12.63 -73.74 -36.64
CA LEU A 30 -11.19 -73.94 -36.88
C LEU A 30 -10.49 -73.42 -38.16
N LYS A 31 -9.75 -72.29 -38.04
CA LYS A 31 -8.25 -72.23 -38.08
C LYS A 31 -7.69 -70.79 -38.13
N GLY A 32 -6.92 -70.39 -37.11
CA GLY A 32 -6.12 -69.15 -37.13
C GLY A 32 -5.09 -69.10 -36.00
N LYS A 33 -3.89 -68.55 -36.25
CA LYS A 33 -2.85 -68.35 -35.21
C LYS A 33 -3.15 -67.09 -34.39
N ARG A 34 -2.87 -67.14 -33.08
CA ARG A 34 -3.34 -66.17 -32.08
C ARG A 34 -2.75 -64.75 -32.21
N LEU A 35 -3.53 -63.89 -32.85
CA LEU A 35 -3.74 -62.46 -32.55
C LEU A 35 -5.27 -62.31 -32.42
N SER A 36 -5.87 -61.43 -31.62
CA SER A 36 -5.37 -60.40 -30.69
C SER A 36 -6.45 -60.10 -29.64
N SER A 37 -6.15 -59.29 -28.63
CA SER A 37 -7.18 -58.47 -27.97
C SER A 37 -7.19 -57.08 -28.62
N SER A 38 -7.96 -56.93 -29.70
CA SER A 38 -8.18 -55.64 -30.36
C SER A 38 -9.09 -54.74 -29.50
N SER A 39 -9.01 -53.41 -29.49
CA SER A 39 -8.54 -52.44 -30.50
C SER A 39 -9.43 -52.33 -31.73
N GLY A 40 -10.72 -52.04 -31.52
CA GLY A 40 -11.67 -51.64 -32.57
C GLY A 40 -11.93 -50.13 -32.51
N SER A 41 -11.52 -49.39 -33.55
CA SER A 41 -11.67 -47.94 -33.64
C SER A 41 -13.08 -47.52 -34.10
N ILE A 42 -13.70 -46.56 -33.43
CA ILE A 42 -14.86 -45.81 -33.93
C ILE A 42 -14.56 -44.30 -33.86
N LEU A 43 -15.13 -43.58 -34.83
CA LEU A 43 -14.92 -42.18 -35.18
C LEU A 43 -15.07 -41.20 -34.00
N PRO A 44 -14.29 -40.10 -33.95
CA PRO A 44 -14.49 -39.02 -32.98
C PRO A 44 -15.72 -38.18 -33.33
N ALA A 45 -16.39 -37.64 -32.30
CA ALA A 45 -17.50 -36.71 -32.46
C ALA A 45 -17.72 -35.88 -31.18
N PRO A 46 -18.20 -34.63 -31.30
CA PRO A 46 -17.88 -33.62 -32.30
C PRO A 46 -17.06 -32.46 -31.68
N GLU A 47 -16.53 -31.57 -32.52
CA GLU A 47 -15.89 -30.33 -32.06
C GLU A 47 -16.90 -29.47 -31.28
N ARG A 48 -16.52 -29.03 -30.07
CA ARG A 48 -17.12 -27.86 -29.43
C ARG A 48 -16.37 -26.63 -29.92
N ALA A 49 -17.11 -25.63 -30.39
CA ALA A 49 -16.54 -24.41 -30.96
C ALA A 49 -15.64 -23.66 -29.97
N ASP A 50 -14.66 -22.95 -30.51
CA ASP A 50 -13.65 -22.22 -29.76
C ASP A 50 -14.26 -21.14 -28.87
N GLU A 51 -14.09 -21.26 -27.56
CA GLU A 51 -14.01 -20.08 -26.70
C GLU A 51 -12.61 -19.48 -26.90
N PRO A 52 -12.48 -18.17 -27.19
CA PRO A 52 -11.19 -17.57 -27.48
C PRO A 52 -10.29 -17.57 -26.24
N ASP A 53 -9.11 -18.20 -26.35
CA ASP A 53 -8.08 -18.15 -25.32
C ASP A 53 -7.56 -16.71 -25.14
N MET A 54 -8.18 -16.00 -24.21
CA MET A 54 -7.85 -14.63 -23.85
C MET A 54 -6.63 -14.59 -22.91
N SER A 55 -5.53 -15.21 -23.35
CA SER A 55 -4.23 -15.28 -22.64
C SER A 55 -3.52 -13.91 -22.64
N PHE A 56 -4.08 -12.98 -21.87
CA PHE A 56 -3.60 -11.61 -21.69
C PHE A 56 -2.34 -11.55 -20.80
N GLY A 57 -1.20 -11.91 -21.40
CA GLY A 57 0.14 -11.72 -20.84
C GLY A 57 0.70 -12.93 -20.10
N GLU A 58 2.03 -13.05 -20.09
CA GLU A 58 2.73 -14.09 -19.35
C GLU A 58 2.52 -13.90 -17.83
N PRO A 59 2.17 -14.96 -17.07
CA PRO A 59 2.15 -14.88 -15.62
C PRO A 59 3.58 -14.70 -15.10
N LEU A 60 3.88 -13.49 -14.60
CA LEU A 60 5.16 -13.11 -14.02
C LEU A 60 5.40 -13.83 -12.69
N HIS A 61 5.74 -15.13 -12.78
CA HIS A 61 6.10 -15.96 -11.64
C HIS A 61 7.28 -15.35 -10.88
N VAL A 62 7.00 -14.88 -9.66
CA VAL A 62 8.04 -14.59 -8.66
C VAL A 62 8.68 -15.93 -8.27
N SER A 63 9.76 -16.28 -8.97
CA SER A 63 10.41 -17.59 -8.84
C SER A 63 11.22 -17.67 -7.55
N VAL A 64 10.52 -17.96 -6.44
CA VAL A 64 11.10 -18.30 -5.14
C VAL A 64 12.20 -19.36 -5.30
N THR A 65 11.98 -20.36 -6.16
CA THR A 65 12.91 -21.43 -6.55
C THR A 65 14.26 -20.91 -7.05
N ARG A 66 14.29 -19.77 -7.76
CA ARG A 66 15.53 -19.18 -8.29
C ARG A 66 16.31 -18.42 -7.20
N GLY A 67 15.60 -17.77 -6.28
CA GLY A 67 16.19 -17.17 -5.07
C GLY A 67 16.78 -18.22 -4.14
N THR A 68 16.03 -19.26 -3.80
CA THR A 68 16.51 -20.36 -2.94
C THR A 68 17.67 -21.14 -3.55
N SER A 69 17.71 -21.31 -4.88
CA SER A 69 18.85 -21.90 -5.58
C SER A 69 20.14 -21.07 -5.44
N ARG A 70 20.03 -19.75 -5.46
CA ARG A 70 21.16 -18.81 -5.27
C ARG A 70 21.61 -18.74 -3.81
N PHE A 71 20.69 -18.86 -2.86
CA PHE A 71 21.00 -19.02 -1.44
C PHE A 71 21.76 -20.34 -1.19
N LYS A 72 21.30 -21.46 -1.75
CA LYS A 72 21.96 -22.78 -1.63
C LYS A 72 23.38 -22.80 -2.25
N SER A 73 23.67 -22.03 -3.31
CA SER A 73 25.04 -21.96 -3.84
C SER A 73 25.99 -21.12 -2.98
N ILE A 74 25.50 -20.07 -2.30
CA ILE A 74 26.26 -19.34 -1.29
C ILE A 74 26.55 -20.24 -0.08
N GLN A 75 25.55 -20.99 0.38
CA GLN A 75 25.68 -21.95 1.49
C GLN A 75 26.71 -23.06 1.19
N ARG A 76 26.73 -23.60 -0.04
CA ARG A 76 27.76 -24.54 -0.53
C ARG A 76 29.20 -24.01 -0.50
N THR A 77 29.41 -22.70 -0.36
CA THR A 77 30.74 -22.09 -0.33
C THR A 77 31.40 -22.13 1.06
N TYR A 78 30.64 -22.44 2.13
CA TYR A 78 31.11 -22.24 3.51
C TYR A 78 30.93 -23.42 4.50
N SER A 79 30.26 -24.51 4.12
CA SER A 79 30.03 -25.66 5.01
C SER A 79 30.83 -26.91 4.63
N LYS A 80 31.34 -27.62 5.63
CA LYS A 80 31.95 -28.96 5.49
C LYS A 80 30.88 -30.00 5.10
N PRO A 81 31.25 -31.13 4.46
CA PRO A 81 30.32 -32.21 4.19
C PRO A 81 29.83 -32.89 5.47
N LEU A 82 28.55 -33.26 5.48
CA LEU A 82 27.91 -34.18 6.42
C LEU A 82 27.65 -35.53 5.73
N THR A 83 27.02 -36.46 6.43
CA THR A 83 27.00 -37.90 6.06
C THR A 83 25.71 -38.34 5.37
N LEU A 84 25.80 -39.40 4.56
CA LEU A 84 24.70 -39.90 3.70
C LEU A 84 23.42 -40.25 4.48
N ASP A 85 23.56 -40.76 5.71
CA ASP A 85 22.44 -41.13 6.58
C ASP A 85 21.56 -39.90 6.93
N GLU A 86 22.15 -38.69 6.96
CA GLU A 86 21.44 -37.43 7.18
C GLU A 86 20.79 -36.88 5.90
N GLU A 87 21.16 -37.38 4.71
CA GLU A 87 20.49 -37.04 3.45
C GLU A 87 19.16 -37.79 3.31
N GLU A 88 19.06 -39.06 3.73
CA GLU A 88 17.81 -39.84 3.60
C GLU A 88 16.69 -39.31 4.51
N GLU A 89 16.95 -38.92 5.77
CA GLU A 89 15.93 -38.32 6.64
C GLU A 89 15.44 -36.95 6.11
N MET A 90 16.29 -36.15 5.47
CA MET A 90 15.87 -34.88 4.85
C MET A 90 15.07 -35.08 3.56
N MET A 91 15.32 -36.14 2.81
CA MET A 91 14.67 -36.39 1.51
C MET A 91 13.24 -36.96 1.65
N ALA A 92 12.79 -37.24 2.88
CA ALA A 92 11.39 -37.51 3.21
C ALA A 92 10.54 -36.23 3.46
N GLY A 93 11.15 -35.03 3.39
CA GLY A 93 10.47 -33.75 3.63
C GLY A 93 9.72 -33.19 2.41
N ASP A 94 8.45 -32.86 2.59
CA ASP A 94 7.60 -32.21 1.58
C ASP A 94 8.14 -30.81 1.17
N GLY A 95 7.72 -30.33 -0.02
CA GLY A 95 8.21 -29.17 -0.76
C GLY A 95 7.94 -27.80 -0.13
N SER A 96 8.39 -27.61 1.11
CA SER A 96 8.26 -26.37 1.87
C SER A 96 8.85 -25.16 1.14
N ALA A 97 8.03 -24.12 0.99
CA ALA A 97 8.42 -22.85 0.39
C ALA A 97 9.45 -22.11 1.27
N PHE A 98 10.08 -21.06 0.73
CA PHE A 98 10.88 -20.15 1.54
C PHE A 98 9.99 -19.45 2.57
N ASP A 99 10.03 -19.93 3.81
CA ASP A 99 9.27 -19.35 4.90
C ASP A 99 9.94 -18.07 5.44
N LEU A 100 9.36 -16.94 5.03
CA LEU A 100 9.72 -15.62 5.51
C LEU A 100 9.56 -15.49 7.04
N THR A 101 8.64 -16.25 7.67
CA THR A 101 8.49 -16.25 9.13
C THR A 101 9.69 -16.91 9.80
N THR A 102 10.16 -18.07 9.34
CA THR A 102 11.41 -18.70 9.80
C THR A 102 12.63 -17.79 9.59
N TRP A 103 12.75 -17.09 8.46
CA TRP A 103 13.90 -16.19 8.23
C TRP A 103 13.87 -14.94 9.14
N LEU A 104 12.73 -14.28 9.28
CA LEU A 104 12.60 -13.09 10.15
C LEU A 104 12.65 -13.46 11.64
N SER A 105 12.01 -14.55 12.06
CA SER A 105 12.06 -15.02 13.46
C SER A 105 13.43 -15.54 13.85
N GLY A 106 14.10 -16.30 12.97
CA GLY A 106 15.48 -16.76 13.18
C GLY A 106 16.47 -15.60 13.33
N ARG A 107 16.26 -14.48 12.62
CA ARG A 107 17.02 -13.23 12.83
C ARG A 107 16.63 -12.49 14.11
N GLN A 108 15.33 -12.42 14.43
CA GLN A 108 14.84 -11.83 15.68
C GLN A 108 15.45 -12.52 16.91
N GLN A 109 15.62 -13.85 16.87
CA GLN A 109 16.25 -14.65 17.94
C GLN A 109 17.77 -14.42 18.08
N GLN A 110 18.47 -14.02 17.01
CA GLN A 110 19.93 -13.88 17.01
C GLN A 110 20.44 -12.46 17.26
N GLN A 111 19.69 -11.42 16.85
CA GLN A 111 20.17 -10.02 16.89
C GLN A 111 19.14 -9.00 17.41
N GLY A 112 17.95 -9.46 17.82
CA GLY A 112 16.81 -8.59 18.11
C GLY A 112 16.17 -8.02 16.83
N PRO A 113 14.97 -7.44 16.93
CA PRO A 113 14.27 -6.90 15.77
C PRO A 113 14.91 -5.57 15.30
N PRO A 114 15.15 -5.36 13.99
CA PRO A 114 15.64 -4.07 13.47
C PRO A 114 14.55 -2.98 13.43
N PHE A 115 13.33 -3.30 13.89
CA PHE A 115 12.15 -2.45 13.90
C PHE A 115 11.46 -2.51 15.28
N ALA A 116 10.76 -1.45 15.66
CA ALA A 116 10.19 -1.36 17.00
C ALA A 116 9.00 -2.32 17.20
N THR A 117 9.01 -2.99 18.34
CA THR A 117 8.02 -4.00 18.72
C THR A 117 6.62 -3.41 18.88
N ARG A 118 5.66 -3.97 18.13
CA ARG A 118 4.24 -4.09 18.51
C ARG A 118 3.55 -2.77 18.92
N VAL A 119 3.54 -1.80 18.00
CA VAL A 119 2.92 -0.48 18.22
C VAL A 119 1.48 -0.48 17.73
N GLY A 120 0.54 -0.87 18.60
CA GLY A 120 -0.90 -0.73 18.35
C GLY A 120 -1.36 0.72 18.22
N LEU A 121 -2.45 0.94 17.50
CA LEU A 121 -3.07 2.23 17.23
C LEU A 121 -4.46 2.31 17.87
N VAL A 122 -4.63 3.23 18.81
CA VAL A 122 -5.93 3.58 19.41
C VAL A 122 -6.31 5.01 19.08
N PHE A 123 -7.60 5.24 18.86
CA PHE A 123 -8.19 6.58 18.79
C PHE A 123 -9.54 6.56 19.50
N ASN A 124 -9.81 7.60 20.30
CA ASN A 124 -11.02 7.70 21.12
C ASN A 124 -11.64 9.09 20.98
N GLU A 125 -12.97 9.13 20.85
CA GLU A 125 -13.81 10.32 20.59
C GLU A 125 -13.30 11.31 19.50
N LEU A 126 -12.53 10.79 18.54
CA LEU A 126 -11.75 11.57 17.58
C LEU A 126 -12.64 12.45 16.69
N SER A 127 -12.46 13.76 16.81
CA SER A 127 -13.24 14.77 16.09
C SER A 127 -12.30 15.81 15.46
N VAL A 128 -12.47 16.08 14.16
CA VAL A 128 -11.48 16.82 13.36
C VAL A 128 -12.11 18.04 12.70
N TYR A 129 -11.50 19.21 12.90
CA TYR A 129 -11.97 20.50 12.39
C TYR A 129 -11.00 21.04 11.33
N GLY A 130 -11.52 21.29 10.13
CA GLY A 130 -10.81 21.95 9.04
C GLY A 130 -11.32 23.36 8.79
N ASP A 131 -10.47 24.22 8.24
CA ASP A 131 -10.90 25.49 7.64
C ASP A 131 -11.87 25.22 6.47
N ASN A 132 -12.79 26.16 6.23
CA ASN A 132 -13.70 26.04 5.10
C ASN A 132 -12.96 26.16 3.76
N VAL A 133 -13.50 25.54 2.71
CA VAL A 133 -12.84 25.45 1.39
C VAL A 133 -12.60 26.84 0.77
N GLY A 134 -13.40 27.85 1.15
CA GLY A 134 -13.21 29.25 0.75
C GLY A 134 -12.17 30.05 1.54
N ASP A 135 -11.75 29.59 2.73
CA ASP A 135 -10.86 30.35 3.64
C ASP A 135 -9.35 30.10 3.39
N ARG A 136 -9.00 29.47 2.27
CA ARG A 136 -7.59 29.32 1.83
C ARG A 136 -7.02 30.66 1.35
N HIS A 137 -6.66 31.52 2.30
CA HIS A 137 -5.88 32.74 2.06
C HIS A 137 -4.52 32.43 1.42
N ILE A 138 -4.49 32.43 0.08
CA ILE A 138 -3.25 32.47 -0.70
C ILE A 138 -2.47 33.71 -0.28
N ALA A 139 -1.16 33.57 -0.05
CA ALA A 139 -0.30 34.66 0.40
C ALA A 139 -0.02 35.67 -0.73
N THR A 140 -0.99 36.54 -1.02
CA THR A 140 -0.84 37.67 -1.96
C THR A 140 0.30 38.60 -1.51
N LEU A 141 0.88 39.36 -2.44
CA LEU A 141 1.90 40.39 -2.17
C LEU A 141 1.49 41.41 -1.09
N ALA A 142 0.19 41.65 -0.90
CA ALA A 142 -0.34 42.51 0.16
C ALA A 142 -0.26 41.90 1.58
N THR A 143 -0.09 40.57 1.73
CA THR A 143 -0.10 39.92 3.05
C THR A 143 1.04 40.30 4.01
N PRO A 144 2.32 40.49 3.59
CA PRO A 144 3.33 41.10 4.47
C PRO A 144 2.97 42.54 4.85
N PHE A 145 2.44 43.34 3.91
CA PHE A 145 1.98 44.71 4.16
C PHE A 145 0.84 44.75 5.21
N TRP A 146 -0.13 43.85 5.09
CA TRP A 146 -1.27 43.78 6.02
C TRP A 146 -0.87 43.23 7.40
N LYS A 147 0.13 42.34 7.47
CA LYS A 147 0.76 41.93 8.73
C LYS A 147 1.50 43.11 9.40
N LEU A 148 2.26 43.89 8.64
CA LEU A 148 2.94 45.09 9.14
C LEU A 148 1.94 46.15 9.62
N ALA A 149 0.85 46.38 8.87
CA ALA A 149 -0.23 47.26 9.28
C ALA A 149 -0.94 46.77 10.56
N LYS A 150 -1.21 45.47 10.71
CA LYS A 150 -1.75 44.89 11.95
C LYS A 150 -0.81 45.02 13.15
N PHE A 151 0.50 44.93 12.93
CA PHE A 151 1.52 45.15 13.96
C PHE A 151 1.54 46.63 14.39
N ALA A 152 1.55 47.57 13.44
CA ALA A 152 1.45 49.01 13.72
C ALA A 152 0.15 49.36 14.47
N MET A 153 -1.00 48.83 14.05
CA MET A 153 -2.29 49.06 14.72
C MET A 153 -2.34 48.49 16.15
N HIS A 154 -1.61 47.41 16.46
CA HIS A 154 -1.43 46.95 17.85
C HIS A 154 -0.52 47.88 18.66
N GLY A 155 0.55 48.41 18.04
CA GLY A 155 1.46 49.37 18.69
C GLY A 155 0.78 50.69 19.09
N PHE A 156 -0.26 51.10 18.37
CA PHE A 156 -1.05 52.31 18.67
C PHE A 156 -2.31 52.07 19.52
N GLY A 157 -2.45 50.90 20.17
CA GLY A 157 -3.40 50.69 21.26
C GLY A 157 -4.89 50.61 20.86
N ILE A 158 -5.24 50.43 19.58
CA ILE A 158 -6.63 50.36 19.13
C ILE A 158 -7.26 48.99 19.50
N PRO A 159 -8.30 48.93 20.37
CA PRO A 159 -8.80 47.66 20.87
C PRO A 159 -9.78 46.98 19.90
N LYS A 160 -9.30 45.92 19.23
CA LYS A 160 -10.08 44.79 18.67
C LYS A 160 -11.33 45.07 17.82
N LEU A 161 -11.50 46.24 17.21
CA LEU A 161 -12.66 46.54 16.33
C LEU A 161 -12.60 45.90 14.93
N MET A 162 -12.01 44.71 14.77
CA MET A 162 -12.15 43.88 13.56
C MET A 162 -11.67 42.42 13.73
N SER A 163 -12.42 41.60 14.47
CA SER A 163 -12.53 40.15 14.21
C SER A 163 -13.66 39.53 15.06
N LYS A 164 -14.90 39.62 14.55
CA LYS A 164 -16.03 38.82 15.04
C LYS A 164 -16.81 38.16 13.90
N SER A 165 -16.10 37.81 12.83
CA SER A 165 -16.56 36.71 11.96
C SER A 165 -16.59 35.47 12.85
N GLY A 166 -17.73 34.78 12.91
CA GLY A 166 -17.85 33.54 13.67
C GLY A 166 -16.82 32.53 13.16
N ASP A 167 -16.19 31.77 14.05
CA ASP A 167 -15.08 30.90 13.71
C ASP A 167 -15.61 29.62 13.03
N LYS A 168 -15.99 29.76 11.75
CA LYS A 168 -16.69 28.77 10.93
C LYS A 168 -15.74 27.65 10.51
N HIS A 169 -15.46 26.73 11.43
CA HIS A 169 -14.79 25.48 11.09
C HIS A 169 -15.77 24.50 10.49
N ARG A 170 -15.34 23.75 9.48
CA ARG A 170 -16.07 22.56 9.04
C ARG A 170 -15.61 21.39 9.91
N LEU A 171 -16.55 20.80 10.63
CA LEU A 171 -16.35 19.51 11.29
C LEU A 171 -16.24 18.42 10.19
N LEU A 172 -15.07 17.82 10.05
CA LEU A 172 -14.71 16.85 9.02
C LEU A 172 -14.86 15.40 9.47
N LEU A 173 -14.56 15.10 10.74
CA LEU A 173 -14.80 13.80 11.39
C LEU A 173 -15.47 14.04 12.76
N LYS A 174 -16.31 13.11 13.19
CA LYS A 174 -17.21 13.22 14.32
C LYS A 174 -17.11 11.97 15.20
N ASN A 175 -16.67 12.13 16.45
CA ASN A 175 -16.69 11.14 17.53
C ASN A 175 -16.22 9.71 17.16
N MET A 176 -15.18 9.59 16.33
CA MET A 176 -14.69 8.31 15.85
C MET A 176 -13.87 7.57 16.93
N SER A 177 -14.05 6.26 17.08
CA SER A 177 -13.30 5.49 18.08
C SER A 177 -13.06 4.04 17.66
N GLY A 178 -11.88 3.49 17.99
CA GLY A 178 -11.49 2.14 17.62
C GLY A 178 -10.04 1.82 17.98
N VAL A 179 -9.69 0.54 17.84
CA VAL A 179 -8.39 -0.04 18.19
C VAL A 179 -7.92 -1.03 17.13
N VAL A 180 -6.68 -0.84 16.67
CA VAL A 180 -5.94 -1.75 15.77
C VAL A 180 -4.70 -2.23 16.52
N GLU A 181 -4.62 -3.52 16.77
CA GLU A 181 -3.60 -4.17 17.59
C GLU A 181 -2.39 -4.59 16.75
N ASP A 182 -1.33 -5.12 17.38
CA ASP A 182 -0.16 -5.56 16.64
C ASP A 182 -0.44 -6.85 15.84
N GLY A 183 -0.15 -6.82 14.54
CA GLY A 183 -0.52 -7.87 13.57
C GLY A 183 -1.89 -7.70 12.90
N GLU A 184 -2.66 -6.65 13.22
CA GLU A 184 -3.98 -6.43 12.60
C GLU A 184 -3.95 -5.50 11.37
N MET A 185 -4.79 -5.82 10.39
CA MET A 185 -5.19 -4.98 9.27
C MET A 185 -6.61 -4.44 9.45
N LEU A 186 -6.74 -3.10 9.44
CA LEU A 186 -8.02 -2.38 9.39
C LEU A 186 -8.33 -1.89 7.97
N LEU A 187 -9.47 -2.30 7.43
CA LEU A 187 -10.06 -1.76 6.21
C LEU A 187 -10.93 -0.53 6.54
N VAL A 188 -10.74 0.59 5.85
CA VAL A 188 -11.58 1.80 5.99
C VAL A 188 -12.36 2.03 4.69
N LEU A 189 -13.65 1.67 4.74
CA LEU A 189 -14.61 1.83 3.65
C LEU A 189 -15.42 3.13 3.79
N GLY A 190 -15.67 3.78 2.65
CA GLY A 190 -16.53 4.95 2.55
C GLY A 190 -16.42 5.59 1.16
N ARG A 191 -17.45 6.31 0.73
CA ARG A 191 -17.49 6.95 -0.59
C ARG A 191 -16.52 8.15 -0.70
N PRO A 192 -16.17 8.62 -1.92
CA PRO A 192 -15.31 9.79 -2.08
C PRO A 192 -15.92 11.01 -1.38
N GLY A 193 -15.18 11.62 -0.46
CA GLY A 193 -15.66 12.72 0.38
C GLY A 193 -16.27 12.31 1.73
N ALA A 194 -16.48 11.02 2.00
CA ALA A 194 -17.01 10.52 3.28
C ALA A 194 -16.11 10.82 4.48
N GLY A 195 -14.79 10.98 4.27
CA GLY A 195 -13.83 11.36 5.32
C GLY A 195 -12.64 10.42 5.48
N CYS A 196 -12.61 9.26 4.81
CA CYS A 196 -11.58 8.22 4.95
C CYS A 196 -10.14 8.76 4.91
N SER A 197 -9.77 9.49 3.85
CA SER A 197 -8.44 10.11 3.73
C SER A 197 -8.13 11.17 4.80
N THR A 198 -9.14 11.78 5.43
CA THR A 198 -8.93 12.68 6.58
C THR A 198 -8.68 11.89 7.86
N LEU A 199 -9.39 10.78 8.08
CA LEU A 199 -9.11 9.85 9.16
C LEU A 199 -7.69 9.29 9.02
N LEU A 200 -7.35 8.73 7.85
CA LEU A 200 -6.03 8.16 7.59
C LEU A 200 -4.89 9.18 7.74
N ARG A 201 -5.08 10.45 7.35
CA ARG A 201 -4.08 11.51 7.61
C ARG A 201 -3.91 11.82 9.08
N VAL A 202 -4.98 11.81 9.87
CA VAL A 202 -4.92 12.08 11.31
C VAL A 202 -4.34 10.90 12.09
N LEU A 203 -4.67 9.67 11.70
CA LEU A 203 -4.06 8.43 12.20
C LEU A 203 -2.57 8.34 11.79
N GLY A 204 -2.22 8.70 10.56
CA GLY A 204 -0.84 8.84 10.08
C GLY A 204 -0.04 10.01 10.68
N ASN A 205 -0.60 10.71 11.67
CA ASN A 205 -0.03 11.88 12.34
C ASN A 205 0.33 13.06 11.42
N HIS A 206 -0.37 13.22 10.29
CA HIS A 206 -0.33 14.42 9.44
C HIS A 206 -1.29 15.52 9.97
N ARG A 207 -1.32 15.67 11.30
CA ARG A 207 -2.28 16.50 12.07
C ARG A 207 -2.16 18.01 11.79
N LYS A 208 -0.98 18.50 11.38
CA LYS A 208 -0.68 19.94 11.16
C LYS A 208 -1.52 20.62 10.09
N THR A 209 -2.18 19.86 9.22
CA THR A 209 -3.05 20.37 8.14
C THR A 209 -4.45 20.78 8.66
N TYR A 210 -4.80 20.38 9.87
CA TYR A 210 -6.10 20.59 10.49
C TYR A 210 -6.00 21.63 11.60
N ARG A 211 -7.06 22.41 11.81
CA ARG A 211 -7.04 23.58 12.68
C ARG A 211 -7.26 23.24 14.15
N ARG A 212 -8.09 22.22 14.41
CA ARG A 212 -8.32 21.63 15.72
C ARG A 212 -8.62 20.14 15.56
N ILE A 213 -8.13 19.33 16.50
CA ILE A 213 -8.47 17.91 16.62
C ILE A 213 -8.73 17.66 18.09
N ASP A 214 -9.94 17.20 18.41
CA ASP A 214 -10.35 16.76 19.74
C ASP A 214 -10.41 15.23 19.79
N GLY A 215 -10.50 14.66 20.99
CA GLY A 215 -10.34 13.23 21.24
C GLY A 215 -8.86 12.81 21.35
N SER A 216 -8.62 11.56 21.75
CA SER A 216 -7.28 10.97 21.88
C SER A 216 -6.85 10.21 20.63
N VAL A 217 -5.53 10.13 20.41
CA VAL A 217 -4.90 9.13 19.54
C VAL A 217 -3.62 8.68 20.22
N SER A 218 -3.40 7.37 20.34
CA SER A 218 -2.25 6.76 21.02
C SER A 218 -1.58 5.74 20.11
N TYR A 219 -0.25 5.78 20.05
CA TYR A 219 0.59 4.88 19.27
C TYR A 219 1.42 4.04 20.24
N GLY A 220 0.87 2.92 20.71
CA GLY A 220 1.50 2.06 21.73
C GLY A 220 1.89 2.79 23.03
N GLY A 221 1.23 3.89 23.38
CA GLY A 221 1.59 4.72 24.55
C GLY A 221 2.52 5.90 24.24
N LEU A 222 2.75 6.23 22.96
CA LEU A 222 3.28 7.52 22.51
C LEU A 222 2.13 8.47 22.15
N THR A 223 2.24 9.76 22.54
CA THR A 223 1.27 10.79 22.10
C THR A 223 1.57 11.26 20.66
N PRO A 224 0.61 11.89 19.96
CA PRO A 224 0.83 12.44 18.63
C PRO A 224 1.93 13.50 18.61
N GLU A 225 2.11 14.26 19.69
CA GLU A 225 3.15 15.28 19.84
C GLU A 225 4.53 14.65 19.98
N GLU A 226 4.65 13.52 20.68
CA GLU A 226 5.91 12.77 20.80
C GLU A 226 6.31 12.15 19.46
N VAL A 227 5.36 11.50 18.77
CA VAL A 227 5.57 10.98 17.41
C VAL A 227 5.96 12.12 16.46
N ALA A 228 5.29 13.27 16.52
CA ALA A 228 5.61 14.40 15.66
C ALA A 228 6.97 15.06 15.95
N LYS A 229 7.50 14.93 17.18
CA LYS A 229 8.77 15.57 17.62
C LYS A 229 9.98 14.64 17.56
N SER A 230 9.84 13.38 17.98
CA SER A 230 10.98 12.49 18.32
C SER A 230 10.85 11.06 17.80
N TYR A 231 9.65 10.62 17.38
CA TYR A 231 9.38 9.24 16.94
C TYR A 231 8.69 9.17 15.56
N ARG A 232 8.92 10.17 14.69
CA ARG A 232 8.21 10.29 13.39
C ARG A 232 8.40 9.06 12.50
N GLY A 233 9.57 8.44 12.52
CA GLY A 233 9.88 7.20 11.79
C GLY A 233 9.26 5.93 12.38
N GLN A 234 8.13 6.03 13.11
CA GLN A 234 7.35 4.90 13.66
C GLN A 234 5.93 4.83 13.09
N VAL A 235 5.45 5.93 12.50
CA VAL A 235 4.14 6.01 11.85
C VAL A 235 4.37 6.50 10.42
N ALA A 236 4.04 5.66 9.44
CA ALA A 236 4.14 6.00 8.03
C ALA A 236 2.75 6.19 7.42
N TYR A 237 2.63 7.14 6.49
CA TYR A 237 1.41 7.43 5.73
C TYR A 237 1.76 7.49 4.24
N ASN A 238 1.21 6.54 3.48
CA ASN A 238 1.22 6.52 2.03
C ASN A 238 -0.04 7.22 1.50
N ALA A 239 0.13 8.10 0.53
CA ALA A 239 -0.97 8.78 -0.14
C ALA A 239 -1.45 7.99 -1.36
N GLU A 240 -2.63 8.36 -1.88
CA GLU A 240 -3.24 7.76 -3.07
C GLU A 240 -2.28 7.72 -4.28
N GLU A 241 -1.53 8.81 -4.50
CA GLU A 241 -0.50 8.94 -5.53
C GLU A 241 0.89 8.59 -5.01
N ASP A 242 1.61 7.69 -5.71
CA ASP A 242 2.97 7.27 -5.35
C ASP A 242 4.02 8.33 -5.70
N MET A 243 4.49 9.09 -4.70
CA MET A 243 5.39 10.23 -4.89
C MET A 243 6.88 9.84 -5.03
N HIS A 244 7.20 9.05 -6.07
CA HIS A 244 8.56 8.64 -6.42
C HIS A 244 9.30 9.66 -7.29
N HIS A 245 10.64 9.67 -7.22
CA HIS A 245 11.48 10.42 -8.16
C HIS A 245 11.57 9.67 -9.50
N PRO A 246 11.03 10.20 -10.62
CA PRO A 246 10.81 9.42 -11.83
C PRO A 246 12.10 9.03 -12.57
N THR A 247 13.20 9.75 -12.35
CA THR A 247 14.51 9.52 -12.99
C THR A 247 15.43 8.58 -12.21
N LEU A 248 15.07 8.17 -10.99
CA LEU A 248 15.82 7.19 -10.20
C LEU A 248 15.39 5.76 -10.55
N THR A 249 16.31 4.81 -10.38
CA THR A 249 15.97 3.37 -10.44
C THR A 249 15.31 2.88 -9.17
N VAL A 250 14.57 1.75 -9.25
CA VAL A 250 13.98 1.10 -8.07
C VAL A 250 15.05 0.84 -6.99
N ARG A 251 16.20 0.30 -7.39
CA ARG A 251 17.37 0.06 -6.52
C ARG A 251 17.87 1.35 -5.87
N GLN A 252 17.98 2.45 -6.62
CA GLN A 252 18.43 3.74 -6.08
C GLN A 252 17.45 4.34 -5.07
N THR A 253 16.14 4.20 -5.31
CA THR A 253 15.09 4.68 -4.41
C THR A 253 15.12 3.92 -3.08
N LEU A 254 15.16 2.58 -3.14
CA LEU A 254 15.22 1.74 -1.93
C LEU A 254 16.57 1.86 -1.20
N ASP A 255 17.70 1.91 -1.90
CA ASP A 255 19.02 2.16 -1.31
C ASP A 255 19.06 3.49 -0.55
N PHE A 256 18.46 4.56 -1.09
CA PHE A 256 18.34 5.84 -0.42
C PHE A 256 17.50 5.75 0.87
N ALA A 257 16.35 5.08 0.84
CA ALA A 257 15.49 4.88 2.00
C ALA A 257 16.19 4.10 3.11
N ILE A 258 16.81 2.95 2.77
CA ILE A 258 17.59 2.11 3.69
C ILE A 258 18.75 2.92 4.30
N ARG A 259 19.52 3.65 3.49
CA ARG A 259 20.63 4.48 4.00
C ARG A 259 20.14 5.56 4.98
N CYS A 260 18.98 6.17 4.74
CA CYS A 260 18.45 7.23 5.60
C CYS A 260 17.94 6.71 6.96
N LYS A 261 17.27 5.53 6.98
CA LYS A 261 16.76 4.89 8.21
C LYS A 261 17.86 4.16 8.99
N MET A 262 18.78 3.48 8.30
CA MET A 262 19.87 2.70 8.87
C MET A 262 21.24 3.35 8.55
N PRO A 263 21.61 4.49 9.16
CA PRO A 263 22.88 5.16 8.83
C PRO A 263 24.10 4.35 9.26
N SER A 264 24.09 3.79 10.47
CA SER A 264 25.24 3.18 11.13
C SER A 264 24.81 2.02 12.03
N THR A 265 24.79 0.80 11.49
CA THR A 265 24.60 -0.42 12.29
C THR A 265 25.94 -0.82 12.90
N ARG A 266 26.30 -0.19 14.03
CA ARG A 266 27.61 -0.40 14.69
C ARG A 266 27.88 -1.84 15.12
N MET A 267 26.84 -2.68 15.22
CA MET A 267 26.92 -4.10 15.59
C MET A 267 27.43 -5.03 14.49
N LEU A 268 27.45 -4.59 13.23
CA LEU A 268 27.84 -5.45 12.10
C LEU A 268 29.26 -5.14 11.62
N LYS A 269 30.07 -6.19 11.48
CA LYS A 269 31.49 -6.10 11.09
C LYS A 269 31.68 -5.62 9.65
N ASP A 270 30.71 -5.88 8.76
CA ASP A 270 30.60 -5.23 7.45
C ASP A 270 29.41 -4.26 7.43
N ARG A 271 29.70 -2.98 7.20
CA ARG A 271 28.72 -1.88 7.12
C ARG A 271 28.12 -1.69 5.72
N SER A 272 28.73 -2.34 4.73
CA SER A 272 28.42 -2.27 3.30
C SER A 272 27.50 -3.43 2.93
N GLY A 273 27.98 -4.67 3.15
CA GLY A 273 27.28 -5.90 2.81
C GLY A 273 25.86 -5.95 3.34
N TYR A 274 25.64 -5.71 4.63
CA TYR A 274 24.29 -5.76 5.23
C TYR A 274 23.26 -4.86 4.55
N LYS A 275 23.65 -3.64 4.10
CA LYS A 275 22.70 -2.73 3.43
C LYS A 275 22.36 -3.20 2.02
N VAL A 276 23.31 -3.84 1.34
CA VAL A 276 23.11 -4.44 0.01
C VAL A 276 22.29 -5.73 0.15
N GLU A 277 22.61 -6.59 1.11
CA GLU A 277 21.88 -7.82 1.42
C GLU A 277 20.42 -7.53 1.79
N PHE A 278 20.16 -6.54 2.65
CA PHE A 278 18.79 -6.12 3.00
C PHE A 278 18.05 -5.51 1.81
N LEU A 279 18.74 -4.71 0.97
CA LEU A 279 18.18 -4.17 -0.27
C LEU A 279 17.80 -5.27 -1.27
N ASP A 280 18.70 -6.21 -1.54
CA ASP A 280 18.45 -7.33 -2.45
C ASP A 280 17.36 -8.27 -1.87
N THR A 281 17.31 -8.46 -0.55
CA THR A 281 16.21 -9.19 0.11
C THR A 281 14.85 -8.51 -0.12
N LEU A 282 14.76 -7.17 0.03
CA LEU A 282 13.52 -6.44 -0.28
C LEU A 282 13.16 -6.48 -1.78
N LEU A 283 14.16 -6.46 -2.67
CA LEU A 283 13.96 -6.58 -4.12
C LEU A 283 13.43 -7.96 -4.51
N ASP A 284 13.97 -9.05 -3.94
CA ASP A 284 13.49 -10.40 -4.17
C ASP A 284 12.09 -10.61 -3.55
N MET A 285 11.88 -10.17 -2.29
CA MET A 285 10.62 -10.35 -1.53
C MET A 285 9.40 -9.69 -2.20
N TYR A 286 9.58 -8.54 -2.85
CA TYR A 286 8.50 -7.86 -3.58
C TYR A 286 8.51 -8.13 -5.10
N GLY A 287 9.30 -9.09 -5.58
CA GLY A 287 9.39 -9.43 -7.01
C GLY A 287 9.89 -8.28 -7.89
N LEU A 288 10.68 -7.37 -7.30
CA LEU A 288 11.27 -6.19 -7.95
C LEU A 288 12.68 -6.43 -8.51
N ALA A 289 13.30 -7.58 -8.22
CA ALA A 289 14.65 -7.90 -8.67
C ALA A 289 14.84 -7.81 -10.20
N GLY A 290 13.81 -8.16 -10.98
CA GLY A 290 13.83 -8.06 -12.44
C GLY A 290 13.78 -6.62 -12.99
N CYS A 291 13.28 -5.66 -12.19
CA CYS A 291 13.17 -4.24 -12.56
C CYS A 291 13.99 -3.32 -11.64
N ALA A 292 14.88 -3.89 -10.81
CA ALA A 292 15.68 -3.16 -9.82
C ALA A 292 16.46 -1.99 -10.43
N ASP A 293 17.04 -2.19 -11.61
CA ASP A 293 17.87 -1.20 -12.29
C ASP A 293 17.10 -0.44 -13.39
N THR A 294 15.77 -0.63 -13.47
CA THR A 294 14.83 0.15 -14.28
C THR A 294 14.41 1.43 -13.54
N ILE A 295 14.20 2.53 -14.28
CA ILE A 295 13.69 3.78 -13.71
C ILE A 295 12.23 3.64 -13.23
N VAL A 296 11.88 4.29 -12.10
CA VAL A 296 10.52 4.22 -11.55
C VAL A 296 9.51 4.91 -12.47
N GLY A 297 9.91 6.00 -13.12
CA GLY A 297 9.07 6.75 -14.06
C GLY A 297 7.88 7.47 -13.41
N ASN A 298 7.01 8.02 -14.25
CA ASN A 298 5.72 8.61 -13.89
C ASN A 298 4.79 8.64 -15.13
N ALA A 299 3.71 9.43 -15.10
CA ALA A 299 2.79 9.58 -16.23
C ALA A 299 3.39 10.15 -17.53
N PHE A 300 4.56 10.81 -17.45
CA PHE A 300 5.25 11.41 -18.61
C PHE A 300 6.52 10.65 -19.03
N LEU A 301 7.21 10.03 -18.07
CA LEU A 301 8.43 9.26 -18.28
C LEU A 301 8.14 7.78 -18.03
N ARG A 302 8.08 6.97 -19.10
CA ARG A 302 7.87 5.52 -19.01
C ARG A 302 8.96 4.87 -18.15
N GLY A 303 8.54 4.17 -17.10
CA GLY A 303 9.39 3.37 -16.21
C GLY A 303 8.76 2.00 -15.97
N VAL A 304 8.82 1.52 -14.72
CA VAL A 304 8.13 0.30 -14.28
C VAL A 304 6.59 0.43 -14.36
N SER A 305 5.89 -0.71 -14.35
CA SER A 305 4.42 -0.76 -14.38
C SER A 305 3.76 -0.15 -13.13
N GLY A 306 2.44 0.07 -13.18
CA GLY A 306 1.66 0.54 -12.03
C GLY A 306 1.75 -0.39 -10.81
N GLY A 307 1.60 -1.70 -11.05
CA GLY A 307 1.73 -2.73 -10.01
C GLY A 307 3.13 -2.78 -9.41
N GLU A 308 4.17 -2.76 -10.23
CA GLU A 308 5.55 -2.69 -9.74
C GLU A 308 5.80 -1.42 -8.91
N ARG A 309 5.38 -0.23 -9.39
CA ARG A 309 5.55 1.02 -8.64
C ARG A 309 4.83 0.98 -7.28
N LYS A 310 3.63 0.40 -7.21
CA LYS A 310 2.94 0.16 -5.92
C LYS A 310 3.71 -0.82 -5.03
N ARG A 311 4.35 -1.87 -5.58
CA ARG A 311 5.27 -2.73 -4.81
C ARG A 311 6.54 -2.00 -4.35
N VAL A 312 7.08 -1.03 -5.13
CA VAL A 312 8.16 -0.13 -4.67
C VAL A 312 7.72 0.71 -3.47
N SER A 313 6.49 1.23 -3.47
CA SER A 313 5.92 1.96 -2.33
C SER A 313 5.86 1.09 -1.05
N ILE A 314 5.48 -0.19 -1.14
CA ILE A 314 5.54 -1.13 0.01
C ILE A 314 6.99 -1.33 0.47
N ALA A 315 7.90 -1.62 -0.47
CA ALA A 315 9.31 -1.86 -0.17
C ALA A 315 9.98 -0.64 0.51
N GLU A 316 9.67 0.58 0.07
CA GLU A 316 10.15 1.82 0.70
C GLU A 316 9.57 1.99 2.11
N GLN A 317 8.28 1.71 2.31
CA GLN A 317 7.64 1.84 3.61
C GLN A 317 8.14 0.78 4.62
N VAL A 318 8.48 -0.43 4.17
CA VAL A 318 9.18 -1.43 4.99
C VAL A 318 10.62 -1.01 5.28
N ALA A 319 11.37 -0.51 4.30
CA ALA A 319 12.70 0.08 4.52
C ALA A 319 12.66 1.28 5.49
N SER A 320 11.54 2.00 5.57
CA SER A 320 11.33 3.09 6.53
C SER A 320 11.24 2.61 7.98
N GLY A 321 10.97 1.31 8.22
CA GLY A 321 10.90 0.71 9.55
C GLY A 321 9.89 1.36 10.49
N ALA A 322 8.72 1.75 9.96
CA ALA A 322 7.56 2.16 10.74
C ALA A 322 6.81 0.92 11.29
N SER A 323 6.16 1.07 12.43
CA SER A 323 5.38 0.01 13.11
C SER A 323 3.87 0.20 12.96
N VAL A 324 3.42 1.43 12.68
CA VAL A 324 2.07 1.74 12.21
C VAL A 324 2.14 2.19 10.76
N ASP A 325 1.48 1.46 9.87
CA ASP A 325 1.49 1.70 8.42
C ASP A 325 0.11 2.09 7.91
N VAL A 326 -0.03 3.31 7.37
CA VAL A 326 -1.30 3.84 6.88
C VAL A 326 -1.26 4.03 5.36
N TRP A 327 -2.30 3.55 4.66
CA TRP A 327 -2.37 3.44 3.20
C TRP A 327 -3.67 4.03 2.65
N ASP A 328 -3.60 5.21 2.05
CA ASP A 328 -4.76 5.96 1.53
C ASP A 328 -4.99 5.61 0.04
N GLY A 329 -6.17 5.12 -0.33
CA GLY A 329 -6.55 4.86 -1.74
C GLY A 329 -5.69 3.84 -2.49
N SER A 330 -5.03 2.91 -1.79
CA SER A 330 -3.81 2.25 -2.28
C SER A 330 -3.95 1.35 -3.50
N THR A 331 -5.15 0.80 -3.78
CA THR A 331 -5.42 -0.05 -4.95
C THR A 331 -5.78 0.73 -6.21
N ARG A 332 -5.91 2.07 -6.15
CA ARG A 332 -6.32 2.88 -7.30
C ARG A 332 -5.31 2.80 -8.44
N GLY A 333 -5.79 2.49 -9.65
CA GLY A 333 -4.96 2.36 -10.86
C GLY A 333 -4.28 1.00 -11.02
N LEU A 334 -4.68 0.00 -10.24
CA LEU A 334 -4.32 -1.40 -10.43
C LEU A 334 -5.50 -2.17 -11.07
N ASP A 335 -5.19 -3.23 -11.80
CA ASP A 335 -6.15 -4.29 -12.13
C ASP A 335 -6.51 -5.10 -10.87
N SER A 336 -7.58 -5.91 -10.95
CA SER A 336 -8.10 -6.69 -9.81
C SER A 336 -7.11 -7.72 -9.26
N SER A 337 -6.30 -8.34 -10.12
CA SER A 337 -5.23 -9.27 -9.74
C SER A 337 -4.07 -8.57 -9.03
N SER A 338 -3.52 -7.51 -9.62
CA SER A 338 -2.47 -6.69 -8.98
C SER A 338 -2.93 -6.06 -7.67
N ALA A 339 -4.20 -5.65 -7.57
CA ALA A 339 -4.77 -5.13 -6.33
C ALA A 339 -4.85 -6.20 -5.23
N LEU A 340 -5.21 -7.44 -5.58
CA LEU A 340 -5.23 -8.56 -4.63
C LEU A 340 -3.81 -8.92 -4.15
N ASP A 341 -2.85 -9.03 -5.06
CA ASP A 341 -1.46 -9.34 -4.70
C ASP A 341 -0.76 -8.20 -3.95
N TYR A 342 -1.15 -6.95 -4.21
CA TYR A 342 -0.78 -5.80 -3.39
C TYR A 342 -1.29 -5.93 -1.94
N VAL A 343 -2.56 -6.27 -1.73
CA VAL A 343 -3.12 -6.43 -0.37
C VAL A 343 -2.56 -7.68 0.33
N ARG A 344 -2.34 -8.79 -0.39
CA ARG A 344 -1.59 -9.95 0.13
C ARG A 344 -0.19 -9.58 0.58
N SER A 345 0.51 -8.72 -0.18
CA SER A 345 1.82 -8.20 0.21
C SER A 345 1.76 -7.38 1.50
N LEU A 346 0.69 -6.61 1.71
CA LEU A 346 0.44 -5.91 2.98
C LEU A 346 0.11 -6.87 4.13
N ARG A 347 -0.70 -7.92 3.91
CA ARG A 347 -1.02 -8.97 4.90
C ARG A 347 0.25 -9.62 5.42
N ILE A 348 1.05 -10.20 4.53
CA ILE A 348 2.35 -10.82 4.86
C ILE A 348 3.27 -9.84 5.59
N THR A 349 3.35 -8.58 5.12
CA THR A 349 4.15 -7.55 5.79
C THR A 349 3.66 -7.25 7.22
N THR A 350 2.33 -7.26 7.44
CA THR A 350 1.69 -6.96 8.72
C THR A 350 1.88 -8.10 9.71
N ASP A 351 1.71 -9.34 9.27
CA ASP A 351 1.86 -10.55 10.08
C ASP A 351 3.30 -10.74 10.56
N VAL A 352 4.27 -10.82 9.63
CA VAL A 352 5.64 -11.23 9.98
C VAL A 352 6.41 -10.12 10.69
N LEU A 353 6.07 -8.85 10.46
CA LEU A 353 6.64 -7.71 11.20
C LEU A 353 5.78 -7.26 12.39
N ARG A 354 4.63 -7.91 12.65
CA ARG A 354 3.68 -7.60 13.74
C ARG A 354 3.36 -6.09 13.84
N LYS A 355 2.99 -5.50 12.70
CA LYS A 355 2.61 -4.09 12.57
C LYS A 355 1.12 -3.87 12.78
N SER A 356 0.70 -2.62 12.97
CA SER A 356 -0.71 -2.24 12.86
C SER A 356 -0.93 -1.49 11.54
N THR A 357 -1.73 -2.06 10.65
CA THR A 357 -1.87 -1.58 9.27
C THR A 357 -3.27 -1.06 9.02
N VAL A 358 -3.40 0.16 8.49
CA VAL A 358 -4.70 0.79 8.17
C VAL A 358 -4.74 1.09 6.68
N VAL A 359 -5.71 0.53 5.96
CA VAL A 359 -5.83 0.69 4.50
C VAL A 359 -7.22 1.23 4.16
N SER A 360 -7.29 2.27 3.34
CA SER A 360 -8.56 2.69 2.73
C SER A 360 -8.61 2.28 1.26
N ILE A 361 -9.63 1.50 0.93
CA ILE A 361 -9.91 1.00 -0.42
C ILE A 361 -11.35 1.42 -0.73
N TYR A 362 -11.58 2.07 -1.87
CA TYR A 362 -12.93 2.49 -2.26
C TYR A 362 -13.80 1.32 -2.74
N GLN A 363 -13.23 0.43 -3.56
CA GLN A 363 -13.87 -0.77 -4.09
C GLN A 363 -12.91 -1.94 -3.91
N ALA A 364 -13.37 -2.97 -3.20
CA ALA A 364 -12.61 -4.19 -2.90
C ALA A 364 -13.42 -5.41 -3.35
N SER A 365 -12.74 -6.39 -3.95
CA SER A 365 -13.33 -7.71 -4.18
C SER A 365 -13.46 -8.48 -2.86
N GLU A 366 -14.27 -9.53 -2.83
CA GLU A 366 -14.42 -10.39 -1.64
C GLU A 366 -13.06 -10.94 -1.18
N ASN A 367 -12.25 -11.44 -2.11
CA ASN A 367 -10.87 -11.93 -1.88
C ASN A 367 -9.92 -10.87 -1.28
N ILE A 368 -10.22 -9.58 -1.44
CA ILE A 368 -9.48 -8.48 -0.80
C ILE A 368 -10.06 -8.20 0.59
N TYR A 369 -11.38 -8.21 0.73
CA TYR A 369 -12.10 -7.98 1.98
C TYR A 369 -11.75 -9.03 3.05
N GLU A 370 -11.64 -10.30 2.66
CA GLU A 370 -11.30 -11.45 3.52
C GLU A 370 -9.88 -11.41 4.12
N LEU A 371 -8.99 -10.55 3.62
CA LEU A 371 -7.60 -10.41 4.13
C LEU A 371 -7.48 -9.49 5.35
N PHE A 372 -8.56 -8.77 5.70
CA PHE A 372 -8.58 -7.82 6.81
C PHE A 372 -9.23 -8.43 8.05
N ASP A 373 -8.71 -8.09 9.24
CA ASP A 373 -9.28 -8.56 10.50
C ASP A 373 -10.48 -7.70 10.92
N LYS A 374 -10.37 -6.38 10.71
CA LYS A 374 -11.36 -5.37 11.10
C LYS A 374 -11.75 -4.48 9.92
N VAL A 375 -12.99 -3.98 9.93
CA VAL A 375 -13.50 -2.96 8.99
C VAL A 375 -14.13 -1.79 9.74
N MET A 376 -13.93 -0.57 9.23
CA MET A 376 -14.68 0.62 9.57
C MET A 376 -15.51 1.07 8.36
N VAL A 377 -16.77 1.46 8.59
CA VAL A 377 -17.62 2.12 7.58
C VAL A 377 -17.83 3.59 7.96
N VAL A 378 -17.57 4.49 7.02
CA VAL A 378 -17.57 5.95 7.19
C VAL A 378 -18.44 6.63 6.12
N ASP A 379 -19.29 7.58 6.53
CA ASP A 379 -20.08 8.47 5.66
C ASP A 379 -20.22 9.85 6.31
N GLU A 380 -20.14 10.94 5.53
CA GLU A 380 -20.25 12.34 5.99
C GLU A 380 -19.47 12.71 7.27
N GLY A 381 -18.29 12.10 7.47
CA GLY A 381 -17.46 12.27 8.66
C GLY A 381 -17.97 11.55 9.91
N ARG A 382 -18.93 10.64 9.78
CA ARG A 382 -19.53 9.83 10.86
C ARG A 382 -19.03 8.41 10.80
N GLN A 383 -19.01 7.74 11.95
CA GLN A 383 -18.68 6.32 12.07
C GLN A 383 -19.98 5.51 12.08
N LEU A 384 -20.17 4.62 11.10
CA LEU A 384 -21.40 3.84 10.94
C LEU A 384 -21.25 2.42 11.50
N TYR A 385 -20.04 1.86 11.41
CA TYR A 385 -19.64 0.58 12.00
C TYR A 385 -18.13 0.57 12.26
N PHE A 386 -17.69 -0.19 13.27
CA PHE A 386 -16.32 -0.65 13.44
C PHE A 386 -16.30 -2.01 14.15
N GLY A 387 -15.50 -2.94 13.65
CA GLY A 387 -15.36 -4.26 14.29
C GLY A 387 -14.83 -5.31 13.31
N PRO A 388 -14.91 -6.60 13.67
CA PRO A 388 -14.48 -7.69 12.80
C PRO A 388 -15.19 -7.67 11.44
N VAL A 389 -14.48 -8.07 10.38
CA VAL A 389 -15.03 -8.14 9.00
C VAL A 389 -16.26 -9.04 8.88
N SER A 390 -16.33 -10.12 9.67
CA SER A 390 -17.44 -11.06 9.71
C SER A 390 -18.72 -10.48 10.34
N GLY A 391 -18.59 -9.52 11.27
CA GLY A 391 -19.73 -8.91 11.96
C GLY A 391 -20.45 -7.81 11.17
N ALA A 392 -19.79 -7.25 10.15
CA ALA A 392 -20.24 -6.03 9.48
C ALA A 392 -21.57 -6.21 8.71
N VAL A 393 -21.73 -7.32 7.98
CA VAL A 393 -22.98 -7.59 7.23
C VAL A 393 -24.15 -7.80 8.18
N ALA A 394 -23.98 -8.68 9.17
CA ALA A 394 -25.01 -9.00 10.16
C ALA A 394 -25.48 -7.77 10.95
N TYR A 395 -24.59 -6.82 11.22
CA TYR A 395 -24.95 -5.53 11.82
C TYR A 395 -25.92 -4.73 10.93
N PHE A 396 -25.60 -4.49 9.66
CA PHE A 396 -26.50 -3.72 8.78
C PHE A 396 -27.79 -4.47 8.41
N GLU A 397 -27.76 -5.81 8.38
CA GLU A 397 -28.97 -6.63 8.25
C GLU A 397 -29.87 -6.53 9.50
N SER A 398 -29.29 -6.40 10.71
CA SER A 398 -30.07 -6.14 11.93
C SER A 398 -30.75 -4.75 11.96
N LEU A 399 -30.23 -3.79 11.19
CA LEU A 399 -30.87 -2.49 10.94
C LEU A 399 -31.92 -2.55 9.81
N GLY A 400 -32.19 -3.74 9.25
CA GLY A 400 -33.18 -3.96 8.20
C GLY A 400 -32.67 -3.73 6.78
N ILE A 401 -31.36 -3.68 6.54
CA ILE A 401 -30.78 -3.47 5.20
C ILE A 401 -30.16 -4.78 4.69
N GLN A 402 -30.79 -5.40 3.68
CA GLN A 402 -30.41 -6.72 3.16
C GLN A 402 -29.24 -6.64 2.16
N LYS A 403 -28.24 -7.55 2.28
CA LYS A 403 -27.19 -7.71 1.27
C LYS A 403 -27.74 -8.39 -0.01
N PRO A 404 -27.57 -7.81 -1.21
CA PRO A 404 -27.91 -8.50 -2.46
C PRO A 404 -26.97 -9.67 -2.76
N LEU A 405 -27.54 -10.83 -3.14
CA LEU A 405 -26.82 -12.11 -3.35
C LEU A 405 -25.64 -12.09 -4.34
N ARG A 406 -25.50 -11.05 -5.19
CA ARG A 406 -24.44 -10.90 -6.19
C ARG A 406 -23.51 -9.70 -5.95
N GLN A 407 -23.67 -8.99 -4.84
CA GLN A 407 -22.84 -7.85 -4.48
C GLN A 407 -21.73 -8.29 -3.52
N THR A 408 -20.51 -7.73 -3.67
CA THR A 408 -19.44 -7.99 -2.70
C THR A 408 -19.79 -7.41 -1.33
N THR A 409 -19.15 -7.88 -0.26
CA THR A 409 -19.33 -7.27 1.07
C THR A 409 -18.86 -5.82 1.10
N ALA A 410 -17.74 -5.48 0.45
CA ALA A 410 -17.26 -4.10 0.42
C ALA A 410 -18.18 -3.15 -0.38
N ASP A 411 -18.70 -3.59 -1.53
CA ASP A 411 -19.67 -2.81 -2.30
C ASP A 411 -21.00 -2.68 -1.55
N PHE A 412 -21.43 -3.70 -0.79
CA PHE A 412 -22.60 -3.60 0.08
C PHE A 412 -22.39 -2.59 1.21
N LEU A 413 -21.28 -2.69 1.95
CA LEU A 413 -20.98 -1.81 3.09
C LEU A 413 -20.81 -0.34 2.66
N THR A 414 -20.30 -0.09 1.46
CA THR A 414 -20.27 1.27 0.88
C THR A 414 -21.64 1.69 0.34
N GLY A 415 -22.38 0.80 -0.32
CA GLY A 415 -23.72 1.05 -0.85
C GLY A 415 -24.81 1.26 0.21
N VAL A 416 -24.63 0.75 1.44
CA VAL A 416 -25.45 1.07 2.62
C VAL A 416 -25.55 2.58 2.84
N THR A 417 -24.53 3.37 2.47
CA THR A 417 -24.58 4.83 2.58
C THR A 417 -25.55 5.47 1.56
N GLN A 418 -25.89 4.81 0.47
CA GLN A 418 -26.67 5.37 -0.64
C GLN A 418 -28.16 4.99 -0.58
N LEU A 419 -29.03 5.99 -0.49
CA LEU A 419 -30.50 5.78 -0.44
C LEU A 419 -31.05 4.96 -1.63
N GLY A 420 -30.43 5.05 -2.82
CA GLY A 420 -30.85 4.32 -4.01
C GLY A 420 -30.37 2.87 -4.14
N GLU A 421 -29.41 2.44 -3.32
CA GLU A 421 -28.83 1.08 -3.36
C GLU A 421 -29.30 0.20 -2.20
N ARG A 422 -29.78 0.80 -1.10
CA ARG A 422 -30.35 0.10 0.05
C ARG A 422 -31.56 -0.74 -0.36
N ARG A 423 -31.52 -2.03 -0.01
CA ARG A 423 -32.71 -2.91 0.00
C ARG A 423 -33.21 -3.04 1.43
N ILE A 424 -34.26 -2.30 1.76
CA ILE A 424 -34.89 -2.38 3.08
C ILE A 424 -35.77 -3.65 3.12
N VAL A 425 -35.66 -4.43 4.19
CA VAL A 425 -36.51 -5.61 4.43
C VAL A 425 -37.96 -5.14 4.66
N PRO A 426 -38.98 -5.73 4.01
CA PRO A 426 -40.38 -5.37 4.24
C PRO A 426 -40.74 -5.37 5.73
N GLY A 427 -41.36 -4.29 6.20
CA GLY A 427 -41.66 -4.07 7.62
C GLY A 427 -40.56 -3.39 8.45
N PHE A 428 -39.38 -3.11 7.88
CA PHE A 428 -38.35 -2.27 8.52
C PHE A 428 -38.34 -0.82 8.02
N GLU A 429 -39.28 -0.43 7.16
CA GLU A 429 -39.31 0.87 6.45
C GLU A 429 -39.25 2.11 7.37
N ASP A 430 -39.90 2.05 8.53
CA ASP A 430 -39.88 3.12 9.55
C ASP A 430 -38.71 3.02 10.54
N ARG A 431 -38.02 1.88 10.60
CA ARG A 431 -36.91 1.61 11.53
C ARG A 431 -35.54 1.73 10.86
N ALA A 432 -35.46 1.54 9.55
CA ALA A 432 -34.22 1.60 8.80
C ALA A 432 -33.66 3.04 8.76
N PRO A 433 -32.35 3.23 9.03
CA PRO A 433 -31.73 4.56 9.04
C PRO A 433 -31.77 5.21 7.65
N ARG A 434 -32.13 6.50 7.62
CA ARG A 434 -32.30 7.27 6.37
C ARG A 434 -31.09 8.19 6.13
N SER A 435 -30.67 8.95 7.13
CA SER A 435 -29.48 9.81 7.09
C SER A 435 -28.24 9.16 7.72
N ALA A 436 -27.05 9.71 7.45
CA ALA A 436 -25.82 9.35 8.18
C ALA A 436 -25.90 9.63 9.69
N GLU A 437 -26.78 10.55 10.11
CA GLU A 437 -27.08 10.85 11.52
C GLU A 437 -27.90 9.75 12.20
N ASP A 438 -28.80 9.11 11.46
CA ASP A 438 -29.55 7.95 11.97
C ASP A 438 -28.64 6.73 12.15
N PHE A 439 -27.73 6.47 11.19
CA PHE A 439 -26.73 5.42 11.34
C PHE A 439 -25.78 5.69 12.52
N GLU A 440 -25.29 6.92 12.69
CA GLU A 440 -24.42 7.28 13.82
C GLU A 440 -25.13 7.09 15.16
N ARG A 441 -26.40 7.50 15.27
CA ARG A 441 -27.22 7.29 16.45
C ARG A 441 -27.39 5.80 16.76
N MET A 442 -27.80 5.00 15.77
CA MET A 442 -27.94 3.54 15.93
C MET A 442 -26.61 2.84 16.24
N TRP A 443 -25.50 3.34 15.70
CA TRP A 443 -24.15 2.86 16.02
C TRP A 443 -23.81 3.15 17.50
N ILE A 444 -24.02 4.38 17.96
CA ILE A 444 -23.79 4.78 19.36
C ILE A 444 -24.66 3.97 20.34
N GLU A 445 -25.92 3.73 19.98
CA GLU A 445 -26.88 2.93 20.77
C GLU A 445 -26.60 1.41 20.72
N SER A 446 -25.67 0.93 19.87
CA SER A 446 -25.46 -0.50 19.64
C SER A 446 -24.59 -1.21 20.68
N THR A 447 -24.88 -2.50 20.89
CA THR A 447 -24.00 -3.42 21.62
C THR A 447 -22.61 -3.52 20.99
N HIS A 448 -22.51 -3.40 19.65
CA HIS A 448 -21.22 -3.43 18.94
C HIS A 448 -20.33 -2.25 19.34
N ARG A 449 -20.86 -1.01 19.41
CA ARG A 449 -20.10 0.13 19.92
C ARG A 449 -19.68 -0.07 21.37
N SER A 450 -20.56 -0.64 22.21
CA SER A 450 -20.22 -0.95 23.60
C SER A 450 -19.03 -1.91 23.72
N ILE A 451 -18.98 -2.96 22.88
CA ILE A 451 -17.84 -3.88 22.80
C ILE A 451 -16.56 -3.16 22.32
N VAL A 452 -16.65 -2.30 21.30
CA VAL A 452 -15.50 -1.52 20.80
C VAL A 452 -14.95 -0.57 21.87
N MET A 453 -15.81 0.09 22.65
CA MET A 453 -15.37 0.96 23.75
C MET A 453 -14.73 0.16 24.89
N GLN A 454 -15.18 -1.08 25.14
CA GLN A 454 -14.51 -1.99 26.08
C GLN A 454 -13.12 -2.41 25.56
N GLN A 455 -12.99 -2.74 24.27
CA GLN A 455 -11.69 -3.08 23.65
C GLN A 455 -10.71 -1.91 23.70
N VAL A 456 -11.16 -0.69 23.34
CA VAL A 456 -10.37 0.56 23.47
C VAL A 456 -9.91 0.75 24.93
N SER A 457 -10.82 0.63 25.90
CA SER A 457 -10.51 0.80 27.32
C SER A 457 -9.56 -0.28 27.88
N ALA A 458 -9.65 -1.52 27.37
CA ALA A 458 -8.77 -2.61 27.75
C ALA A 458 -7.36 -2.42 27.18
N PHE A 459 -7.24 -2.02 25.91
CA PHE A 459 -5.96 -1.74 25.28
C PHE A 459 -5.27 -0.50 25.89
N GLU A 460 -6.01 0.56 26.21
CA GLU A 460 -5.45 1.74 26.89
C GLU A 460 -4.91 1.40 28.30
N LYS A 461 -5.52 0.45 29.01
CA LYS A 461 -4.99 -0.10 30.27
C LYS A 461 -3.76 -0.96 30.04
N GLN A 462 -3.81 -1.93 29.13
CA GLN A 462 -2.69 -2.81 28.82
C GLN A 462 -1.44 -2.02 28.41
N VAL A 463 -1.59 -0.95 27.60
CA VAL A 463 -0.48 -0.05 27.22
C VAL A 463 0.15 0.68 28.41
N GLN A 464 -0.62 0.94 29.48
CA GLN A 464 -0.13 1.53 30.73
C GLN A 464 0.52 0.48 31.64
N GLU A 465 -0.07 -0.72 31.74
CA GLU A 465 0.38 -1.83 32.59
C GLU A 465 1.65 -2.51 32.04
N ASP A 466 1.66 -2.90 30.77
CA ASP A 466 2.84 -3.43 30.05
C ASP A 466 3.95 -2.37 29.91
N ALA A 467 3.64 -1.09 30.15
CA ALA A 467 4.50 0.06 29.90
C ALA A 467 5.13 0.09 28.48
N ARG A 468 4.44 -0.43 27.44
CA ARG A 468 4.94 -0.50 26.03
C ARG A 468 5.49 0.83 25.52
N GLY A 469 4.90 1.94 25.96
CA GLY A 469 5.41 3.27 25.64
C GLY A 469 6.85 3.50 26.12
N HIS A 470 7.29 2.90 27.23
CA HIS A 470 8.69 2.91 27.66
C HIS A 470 9.55 2.08 26.71
N GLU A 471 9.13 0.85 26.38
CA GLU A 471 9.85 -0.03 25.45
C GLU A 471 10.11 0.64 24.09
N ILE A 472 9.09 1.29 23.51
CA ILE A 472 9.21 1.98 22.22
C ILE A 472 10.14 3.21 22.33
N ARG A 473 10.02 3.99 23.42
CA ARG A 473 10.91 5.13 23.68
C ARG A 473 12.36 4.67 23.83
N GLU A 474 12.59 3.57 24.56
CA GLU A 474 13.90 2.97 24.74
C GLU A 474 14.47 2.37 23.46
N PHE A 475 13.74 1.52 22.74
CA PHE A 475 14.18 0.91 21.48
C PHE A 475 14.63 1.96 20.47
N VAL A 476 13.84 3.02 20.29
CA VAL A 476 14.19 4.09 19.35
C VAL A 476 15.37 4.92 19.84
N ASP A 477 15.50 5.18 21.15
CA ASP A 477 16.65 5.92 21.68
C ASP A 477 17.94 5.06 21.70
N GLN A 478 17.86 3.74 21.93
CA GLN A 478 18.94 2.78 21.70
C GLN A 478 19.35 2.79 20.21
N THR A 479 18.40 2.75 19.28
CA THR A 479 18.65 2.83 17.84
C THR A 479 19.36 4.14 17.45
N LYS A 480 18.93 5.29 18.00
CA LYS A 480 19.61 6.59 17.81
C LYS A 480 21.02 6.60 18.41
N MET A 481 21.21 6.03 19.61
CA MET A 481 22.51 6.01 20.28
C MET A 481 23.51 5.05 19.60
N GLY A 482 23.06 3.90 19.10
CA GLY A 482 23.87 2.97 18.31
C GLY A 482 24.35 3.57 16.98
N ALA A 483 23.55 4.45 16.37
CA ALA A 483 23.88 5.12 15.12
C ALA A 483 25.07 6.09 15.25
N GLU A 484 24.89 7.24 15.92
CA GLU A 484 25.93 8.27 16.12
C GLU A 484 25.81 8.94 17.51
N SER A 485 26.08 8.15 18.57
CA SER A 485 25.98 8.51 20.00
C SER A 485 26.42 9.94 20.36
N ASN A 486 27.54 10.41 19.80
CA ASN A 486 28.16 11.69 20.19
C ASN A 486 27.67 12.90 19.34
N ARG A 487 26.73 12.72 18.40
CA ARG A 487 26.29 13.77 17.46
C ARG A 487 24.78 13.92 17.31
N LEU A 488 23.98 12.94 17.74
CA LEU A 488 22.52 13.00 17.68
C LEU A 488 21.91 13.59 18.96
N ARG A 489 21.08 14.63 18.82
CA ARG A 489 20.23 15.15 19.91
C ARG A 489 19.08 14.18 20.13
N ARG A 490 18.92 13.59 21.34
CA ARG A 490 17.87 12.58 21.65
C ARG A 490 16.45 12.94 21.16
N ARG A 491 16.06 14.21 21.30
CA ARG A 491 14.78 14.79 20.82
C ARG A 491 14.67 14.97 19.29
N SER A 492 15.62 14.47 18.50
CA SER A 492 15.55 14.44 17.04
C SER A 492 14.53 13.39 16.58
N PRO A 493 13.69 13.67 15.56
CA PRO A 493 12.86 12.65 14.91
C PRO A 493 13.63 11.79 13.90
N TYR A 494 14.88 12.17 13.57
CA TYR A 494 15.74 11.49 12.59
C TYR A 494 16.77 10.57 13.25
N THR A 495 16.94 9.37 12.69
CA THR A 495 17.97 8.38 13.08
C THR A 495 19.39 8.77 12.62
N SER A 496 19.50 9.62 11.59
CA SER A 496 20.76 9.99 10.93
C SER A 496 21.12 11.46 11.18
N THR A 497 22.42 11.79 11.23
CA THR A 497 22.90 13.16 11.49
C THR A 497 22.80 14.06 10.26
N ILE A 498 22.71 15.38 10.47
CA ILE A 498 22.54 16.37 9.39
C ILE A 498 23.65 16.26 8.31
N PRO A 499 24.95 16.08 8.62
CA PRO A 499 25.97 15.88 7.58
C PRO A 499 25.77 14.59 6.78
N TYR A 500 25.36 13.50 7.44
CA TYR A 500 25.04 12.24 6.76
C TYR A 500 23.82 12.38 5.85
N GLN A 501 22.75 13.03 6.33
CA GLN A 501 21.56 13.35 5.54
C GLN A 501 21.92 14.20 4.31
N PHE A 502 22.73 15.24 4.49
CA PHE A 502 23.23 16.06 3.38
C PHE A 502 23.99 15.22 2.35
N ILE A 503 24.87 14.30 2.76
CA ILE A 503 25.59 13.40 1.85
C ILE A 503 24.63 12.47 1.09
N GLN A 504 23.61 11.88 1.74
CA GLN A 504 22.65 11.03 1.03
C GLN A 504 21.77 11.83 0.07
N LEU A 505 21.31 13.02 0.49
CA LEU A 505 20.53 13.92 -0.36
C LEU A 505 21.33 14.41 -1.56
N PHE A 506 22.60 14.80 -1.37
CA PHE A 506 23.51 15.19 -2.44
C PHE A 506 23.73 14.04 -3.43
N ARG A 507 24.00 12.82 -2.94
CA ARG A 507 24.12 11.62 -3.80
C ARG A 507 22.85 11.38 -4.61
N ARG A 508 21.67 11.46 -3.98
CA ARG A 508 20.38 11.30 -4.66
C ARG A 508 20.17 12.40 -5.73
N GLU A 509 20.47 13.64 -5.40
CA GLU A 509 20.34 14.78 -6.32
C GLU A 509 21.28 14.65 -7.52
N THR A 510 22.54 14.20 -7.31
CA THR A 510 23.45 13.90 -8.42
C THR A 510 22.93 12.79 -9.33
N ALA A 511 22.24 11.77 -8.80
CA ALA A 511 21.59 10.74 -9.61
C ALA A 511 20.37 11.28 -10.39
N ILE A 512 19.54 12.14 -9.76
CA ILE A 512 18.40 12.81 -10.42
C ILE A 512 18.89 13.70 -11.58
N MET A 513 19.95 14.50 -11.37
CA MET A 513 20.57 15.32 -12.40
C MET A 513 21.18 14.49 -13.54
N TRP A 514 21.83 13.37 -13.22
CA TRP A 514 22.41 12.48 -14.24
C TRP A 514 21.34 11.76 -15.07
N GLY A 515 20.26 11.30 -14.44
CA GLY A 515 19.10 10.73 -15.12
C GLY A 515 18.39 11.74 -16.04
N SER A 516 18.43 13.03 -15.69
CA SER A 516 17.91 14.15 -16.50
C SER A 516 18.96 14.84 -17.39
N ARG A 517 19.97 14.09 -17.86
CA ARG A 517 21.06 14.59 -18.73
C ARG A 517 20.64 15.49 -19.90
N TYR A 518 19.47 15.25 -20.52
CA TYR A 518 18.94 16.13 -21.58
C TYR A 518 18.55 17.51 -21.06
N THR A 519 17.91 17.59 -19.90
CA THR A 519 17.56 18.85 -19.22
C THR A 519 18.81 19.61 -18.81
N LEU A 520 19.83 18.91 -18.28
CA LEU A 520 21.12 19.51 -17.91
C LEU A 520 21.87 20.05 -19.13
N ALA A 521 21.96 19.26 -20.20
CA ALA A 521 22.59 19.67 -21.46
C ALA A 521 21.86 20.85 -22.10
N PHE A 522 20.52 20.82 -22.17
CA PHE A 522 19.71 21.93 -22.70
C PHE A 522 19.85 23.21 -21.87
N ARG A 523 19.80 23.12 -20.54
CA ARG A 523 20.01 24.27 -19.63
C ARG A 523 21.38 24.92 -19.84
N THR A 524 22.42 24.08 -19.94
CA THR A 524 23.80 24.54 -20.19
C THR A 524 23.96 25.16 -21.57
N ALA A 525 23.45 24.50 -22.63
CA ALA A 525 23.50 25.00 -24.00
C ALA A 525 22.71 26.31 -24.16
N TYR A 526 21.52 26.42 -23.56
CA TYR A 526 20.73 27.65 -23.53
C TYR A 526 21.49 28.80 -22.86
N GLN A 527 22.14 28.55 -21.72
CA GLN A 527 22.96 29.55 -21.03
C GLN A 527 24.18 29.97 -21.86
N LEU A 528 24.85 29.05 -22.55
CA LEU A 528 25.98 29.36 -23.45
C LEU A 528 25.55 30.16 -24.69
N ILE A 529 24.45 29.76 -25.34
CA ILE A 529 23.87 30.50 -26.47
C ILE A 529 23.44 31.90 -26.05
N PHE A 530 22.78 32.03 -24.90
CA PHE A 530 22.37 33.34 -24.39
C PHE A 530 23.57 34.23 -24.02
N ALA A 531 24.61 33.67 -23.38
CA ALA A 531 25.85 34.38 -23.10
C ALA A 531 26.55 34.86 -24.39
N ALA A 532 26.56 34.03 -25.45
CA ALA A 532 27.09 34.41 -26.75
C ALA A 532 26.28 35.53 -27.42
N ILE A 533 24.94 35.49 -27.34
CA ILE A 533 24.06 36.55 -27.87
C ILE A 533 24.31 37.89 -27.14
N VAL A 534 24.37 37.88 -25.80
CA VAL A 534 24.66 39.08 -25.01
C VAL A 534 26.09 39.59 -25.27
N GLY A 535 27.08 38.70 -25.35
CA GLY A 535 28.46 39.05 -25.68
C GLY A 535 28.63 39.65 -27.08
N ALA A 536 27.86 39.18 -28.06
CA ALA A 536 27.84 39.75 -29.40
C ALA A 536 27.13 41.11 -29.46
N LEU A 537 25.99 41.25 -28.76
CA LEU A 537 25.20 42.48 -28.72
C LEU A 537 25.90 43.64 -28.00
N PHE A 538 26.75 43.32 -27.02
CA PHE A 538 27.58 44.28 -26.28
C PHE A 538 29.08 44.09 -26.56
N ASN A 539 29.43 43.73 -27.80
CA ASN A 539 30.83 43.64 -28.23
C ASN A 539 31.47 45.05 -28.32
N GLN A 540 32.78 45.15 -28.05
CA GLN A 540 33.60 46.38 -28.18
C GLN A 540 32.99 47.65 -27.54
N LEU A 541 32.57 47.55 -26.27
CA LEU A 541 32.03 48.68 -25.50
C LEU A 541 33.04 49.84 -25.36
N PRO A 542 32.69 51.09 -25.72
CA PRO A 542 33.59 52.23 -25.66
C PRO A 542 34.00 52.56 -24.22
N GLU A 543 35.21 53.10 -24.01
CA GLU A 543 35.71 53.48 -22.68
C GLU A 543 35.23 54.86 -22.21
N THR A 544 34.37 55.51 -23.00
CA THR A 544 33.71 56.79 -22.66
C THR A 544 32.56 56.60 -21.66
N THR A 545 32.04 57.73 -21.15
CA THR A 545 30.89 57.80 -20.25
C THR A 545 29.65 57.06 -20.79
N ASP A 546 29.40 57.09 -22.09
CA ASP A 546 28.27 56.39 -22.73
C ASP A 546 28.38 54.87 -22.59
N GLY A 547 29.61 54.36 -22.64
CA GLY A 547 29.92 52.97 -22.36
C GLY A 547 29.64 52.55 -20.91
N ALA A 548 29.60 53.47 -19.94
CA ALA A 548 29.23 53.14 -18.57
C ALA A 548 27.74 52.74 -18.46
N PHE A 549 26.85 53.42 -19.20
CA PHE A 549 25.44 53.03 -19.28
C PHE A 549 25.27 51.64 -19.91
N LEU A 550 25.93 51.38 -21.03
CA LEU A 550 25.89 50.08 -21.70
C LEU A 550 26.47 48.95 -20.83
N ARG A 551 27.60 49.17 -20.14
CA ARG A 551 28.16 48.22 -19.15
C ARG A 551 27.16 47.89 -18.04
N SER A 552 26.39 48.88 -17.54
CA SER A 552 25.33 48.63 -16.56
C SER A 552 24.20 47.75 -17.11
N GLY A 553 23.88 47.91 -18.40
CA GLY A 553 22.94 47.04 -19.12
C GLY A 553 23.40 45.58 -19.21
N VAL A 554 24.68 45.32 -19.52
CA VAL A 554 25.26 43.96 -19.53
C VAL A 554 25.09 43.28 -18.16
N LEU A 555 25.45 43.99 -17.08
CA LEU A 555 25.32 43.48 -15.72
C LEU A 555 23.85 43.22 -15.33
N PHE A 556 22.93 44.10 -15.74
CA PHE A 556 21.50 43.89 -15.54
C PHE A 556 21.00 42.64 -16.28
N PHE A 557 21.36 42.44 -17.54
CA PHE A 557 20.97 41.24 -18.31
C PHE A 557 21.57 39.96 -17.70
N ALA A 558 22.84 39.97 -17.29
CA ALA A 558 23.48 38.82 -16.64
C ALA A 558 22.76 38.44 -15.33
N LEU A 559 22.39 39.42 -14.49
CA LEU A 559 21.64 39.20 -13.25
C LEU A 559 20.19 38.77 -13.49
N LEU A 560 19.53 39.32 -14.51
CA LEU A 560 18.15 38.99 -14.84
C LEU A 560 18.00 37.55 -15.36
N PHE A 561 18.88 37.11 -16.27
CA PHE A 561 18.78 35.80 -16.89
C PHE A 561 19.38 34.67 -16.05
N SER A 562 20.40 34.93 -15.22
CA SER A 562 20.82 33.97 -14.18
C SER A 562 19.70 33.71 -13.18
N ARG A 563 18.97 34.74 -12.74
CA ARG A 563 17.79 34.60 -11.87
C ARG A 563 16.62 33.89 -12.55
N ARG A 564 16.39 34.10 -13.85
CA ARG A 564 15.26 33.48 -14.60
C ARG A 564 15.51 32.03 -15.01
N THR A 565 16.76 31.55 -14.94
CA THR A 565 17.15 30.18 -15.28
C THR A 565 17.59 29.34 -14.06
N GLY A 566 17.26 29.79 -12.84
CA GLY A 566 17.56 29.15 -11.55
C GLY A 566 16.61 28.02 -11.17
#